data_AF-A0A1S7QMY6-F1
#
_entry.id   AF-A0A1S7QMY6-F1
#
_cell.length_a   1.000
_cell.length_b   1.000
_cell.length_c   1.000
_cell.angle_alpha   90.00
_cell.angle_beta   90.00
_cell.angle_gamma   90.00
#
_symmetry.space_group_name_H-M   'P 1'
#
loop_
_entity.id
_entity.type
_entity.pdbx_description
1 polymer ?
#
loop_
_entity_poly.entity_id
_entity_poly.type
_entity_poly.pdbx_seq_one_letter_code
_entity_poly.pdbx_strand_id
1 'polypeptide(L)'
;MPTFRSRSIVFAAALSLLSTGSALATPPVASPDDPKQVACGGDLGAFLEGVKADALAKGVPAEAIQKALAGAQIDPKVLSRDRAQGVFRQTFLEFSQRTVSQARLDIGRKKLQELSSTFARAESEYGVPAGVIAAFWAMETDFGAVQGDFNTRNALVTLSHDCRRPELFRPQLLALIEMVQHGDLDPNTNTGAWAGEIGQVQMLPKDIIAFGVDGDGDGHINVKSSAPDAILTAAKFIQHLGFKKGEPWIQEVSLPENLPWEKSGLGGPLTAGEWFALGVTPRDGNKNFASLPAALIMPQGRKGPTFITYPNFNIYLEWNQSFIYTTSAAYFATRLMGGPVYEKGNPDPGFDDATMKQLQTKLESRGHNVGKVDGILGSGTRVAIQKEQQRIGLPADGWPTATLLQAL
;
A
#
# COMPACT_ATOMS: atom_id res chain seq x y z
N MET A 1 -7.39 16.42 -24.40
CA MET A 1 -8.08 15.20 -23.97
C MET A 1 -7.50 14.82 -22.62
N PRO A 2 -8.21 15.05 -21.49
CA PRO A 2 -7.67 14.71 -20.18
C PRO A 2 -7.86 13.21 -19.94
N THR A 3 -6.75 12.49 -19.83
CA THR A 3 -6.71 11.09 -19.41
C THR A 3 -7.08 10.98 -17.93
N PHE A 4 -8.25 10.42 -17.64
CA PHE A 4 -8.62 9.98 -16.30
C PHE A 4 -7.66 8.86 -15.86
N ARG A 5 -6.68 9.18 -15.01
CA ARG A 5 -5.92 8.15 -14.26
C ARG A 5 -6.80 7.66 -13.11
N SER A 6 -7.40 6.49 -13.27
CA SER A 6 -8.01 5.76 -12.16
C SER A 6 -6.90 5.36 -11.19
N ARG A 7 -6.85 5.98 -10.01
CA ARG A 7 -5.98 5.52 -8.93
C ARG A 7 -6.61 4.25 -8.35
N SER A 8 -6.10 3.07 -8.70
CA SER A 8 -6.38 1.85 -7.95
C SER A 8 -5.65 1.99 -6.62
N ILE A 9 -6.39 2.35 -5.57
CA ILE A 9 -5.82 2.44 -4.24
C ILE A 9 -6.12 1.13 -3.52
N VAL A 10 -5.16 0.22 -3.49
CA VAL A 10 -5.12 -0.84 -2.47
C VAL A 10 -4.75 -0.13 -1.17
N PHE A 11 -5.76 0.23 -0.38
CA PHE A 11 -5.54 1.00 0.84
C PHE A 11 -5.22 0.04 2.00
N ALA A 12 -3.97 0.06 2.45
CA ALA A 12 -3.73 -0.05 3.89
C ALA A 12 -4.42 1.15 4.57
N ALA A 13 -5.40 0.88 5.44
CA ALA A 13 -6.28 1.84 6.08
C ALA A 13 -5.58 3.15 6.51
N ALA A 14 -5.79 4.24 5.76
CA ALA A 14 -5.42 5.58 6.17
C ALA A 14 -6.63 6.26 6.83
N LEU A 15 -6.52 6.54 8.13
CA LEU A 15 -7.56 7.21 8.92
C LEU A 15 -7.55 8.74 8.75
N SER A 16 -8.72 9.29 8.48
CA SER A 16 -9.00 10.73 8.61
C SER A 16 -9.80 11.00 9.88
N LEU A 17 -9.32 11.94 10.69
CA LEU A 17 -9.98 12.43 11.91
C LEU A 17 -10.07 13.95 11.84
N LEU A 18 -11.28 14.44 12.07
CA LEU A 18 -11.59 15.85 12.21
C LEU A 18 -11.11 16.36 13.57
N SER A 19 -10.54 17.56 13.56
CA SER A 19 -10.12 18.34 14.72
C SER A 19 -11.31 19.09 15.34
N THR A 20 -11.51 18.97 16.65
CA THR A 20 -12.38 19.86 17.43
C THR A 20 -11.52 20.89 18.17
N GLY A 21 -11.50 22.12 17.67
CA GLY A 21 -10.94 23.27 18.38
C GLY A 21 -12.07 24.08 19.01
N SER A 22 -12.10 24.16 20.35
CA SER A 22 -12.97 25.09 21.06
C SER A 22 -12.39 26.50 20.97
N ALA A 23 -13.01 27.34 20.14
CA ALA A 23 -12.90 28.79 20.22
C ALA A 23 -14.30 29.37 20.39
N LEU A 24 -14.48 30.22 21.40
CA LEU A 24 -15.70 31.01 21.59
C LEU A 24 -15.91 31.90 20.36
N ALA A 25 -16.92 31.59 19.54
CA ALA A 25 -17.28 32.38 18.37
C ALA A 25 -18.79 32.57 18.30
N THR A 26 -19.17 33.81 17.99
CA THR A 26 -20.49 34.30 17.58
C THR A 26 -21.21 33.34 16.61
N PRO A 27 -22.55 33.22 16.66
CA PRO A 27 -23.28 32.27 15.83
C PRO A 27 -23.10 32.61 14.34
N PRO A 28 -22.59 31.68 13.51
CA PRO A 28 -22.49 31.90 12.08
C PRO A 28 -23.88 31.76 11.45
N VAL A 29 -24.19 32.68 10.53
CA VAL A 29 -25.32 32.55 9.61
C VAL A 29 -25.00 31.39 8.66
N ALA A 30 -25.82 30.35 8.69
CA ALA A 30 -25.65 29.16 7.85
C ALA A 30 -25.69 29.53 6.36
N SER A 31 -24.65 29.14 5.61
CA SER A 31 -24.65 29.20 4.15
C SER A 31 -25.37 27.96 3.58
N PRO A 32 -26.08 28.05 2.44
CA PRO A 32 -26.95 26.96 1.96
C PRO A 32 -26.22 25.74 1.36
N ASP A 33 -24.89 25.77 1.27
CA ASP A 33 -24.08 24.79 0.52
C ASP A 33 -23.21 23.87 1.39
N ASP A 34 -23.53 23.72 2.68
CA ASP A 34 -22.89 22.67 3.49
C ASP A 34 -23.40 21.29 3.01
N PRO A 35 -22.54 20.36 2.54
CA PRO A 35 -22.99 19.03 2.15
C PRO A 35 -23.62 18.38 3.37
N LYS A 36 -24.93 18.09 3.28
CA LYS A 36 -25.68 17.39 4.34
C LYS A 36 -24.85 16.19 4.79
N GLN A 37 -24.40 16.21 6.05
CA GLN A 37 -23.77 15.04 6.65
C GLN A 37 -24.73 13.87 6.48
N VAL A 38 -24.36 12.90 5.65
CA VAL A 38 -25.13 11.67 5.46
C VAL A 38 -25.12 10.96 6.81
N ALA A 39 -26.29 10.81 7.43
CA ALA A 39 -26.41 10.07 8.67
C ALA A 39 -25.86 8.65 8.45
N CYS A 40 -25.05 8.15 9.38
CA CYS A 40 -24.48 6.81 9.27
C CYS A 40 -25.60 5.77 9.43
N GLY A 41 -25.70 4.87 8.45
CA GLY A 41 -26.73 3.83 8.42
C GLY A 41 -28.04 4.30 7.80
N GLY A 42 -29.14 3.75 8.29
CA GLY A 42 -30.46 3.84 7.67
C GLY A 42 -31.16 2.48 7.66
N ASP A 43 -32.29 2.40 6.96
CA ASP A 43 -32.97 1.13 6.73
C ASP A 43 -32.17 0.28 5.74
N LEU A 44 -31.67 -0.87 6.21
CA LEU A 44 -30.86 -1.77 5.38
C LEU A 44 -31.64 -2.29 4.18
N GLY A 45 -32.94 -2.56 4.33
CA GLY A 45 -33.80 -3.05 3.24
C GLY A 45 -33.87 -2.05 2.08
N ALA A 46 -34.18 -0.80 2.39
CA ALA A 46 -34.21 0.30 1.43
C ALA A 46 -32.84 0.51 0.75
N PHE A 47 -31.76 0.42 1.51
CA PHE A 47 -30.41 0.48 0.95
C PHE A 47 -30.13 -0.66 -0.04
N LEU A 48 -30.49 -1.91 0.32
CA LEU A 48 -30.29 -3.08 -0.52
C LEU A 48 -31.13 -3.03 -1.80
N GLU A 49 -32.36 -2.52 -1.75
CA GLU A 49 -33.16 -2.27 -2.96
C GLU A 49 -32.52 -1.22 -3.86
N GLY A 50 -31.86 -0.21 -3.29
CA GLY A 50 -30.99 0.70 -4.04
C GLY A 50 -29.82 -0.02 -4.71
N VAL A 51 -29.15 -0.97 -4.02
CA VAL A 51 -28.05 -1.77 -4.62
C VAL A 51 -28.56 -2.53 -5.82
N LYS A 52 -29.73 -3.15 -5.66
CA LYS A 52 -30.36 -3.95 -6.69
C LYS A 52 -30.74 -3.10 -7.90
N ALA A 53 -31.28 -1.90 -7.70
CA ALA A 53 -31.54 -0.97 -8.79
C ALA A 53 -30.25 -0.58 -9.55
N ASP A 54 -29.18 -0.26 -8.82
CA ASP A 54 -27.87 0.07 -9.42
C ASP A 54 -27.29 -1.11 -10.23
N ALA A 55 -27.39 -2.34 -9.70
CA ALA A 55 -26.90 -3.54 -10.36
C ALA A 55 -27.74 -3.91 -11.60
N LEU A 56 -29.06 -3.79 -11.53
CA LEU A 56 -29.97 -3.97 -12.68
C LEU A 56 -29.66 -2.96 -13.79
N ALA A 57 -29.41 -1.69 -13.43
CA ALA A 57 -29.04 -0.65 -14.38
C ALA A 57 -27.70 -0.93 -15.09
N LYS A 58 -26.83 -1.75 -14.48
CA LYS A 58 -25.58 -2.26 -15.08
C LYS A 58 -25.76 -3.55 -15.87
N GLY A 59 -26.97 -4.09 -15.97
CA GLY A 59 -27.27 -5.30 -16.76
C GLY A 59 -27.05 -6.62 -16.02
N VAL A 60 -26.82 -6.60 -14.70
CA VAL A 60 -26.69 -7.83 -13.90
C VAL A 60 -28.06 -8.52 -13.81
N PRO A 61 -28.16 -9.84 -14.09
CA PRO A 61 -29.40 -10.59 -13.95
C PRO A 61 -29.97 -10.57 -12.53
N ALA A 62 -31.29 -10.45 -12.40
CA ALA A 62 -31.98 -10.37 -11.10
C ALA A 62 -31.67 -11.56 -10.17
N GLU A 63 -31.51 -12.77 -10.73
CA GLU A 63 -31.15 -13.97 -9.97
C GLU A 63 -29.77 -13.86 -9.33
N ALA A 64 -28.78 -13.34 -10.07
CA ALA A 64 -27.43 -13.14 -9.55
C ALA A 64 -27.40 -12.09 -8.44
N ILE A 65 -28.16 -10.99 -8.60
CA ILE A 65 -28.33 -9.97 -7.56
C ILE A 65 -28.98 -10.56 -6.30
N GLN A 66 -30.05 -11.33 -6.48
CA GLN A 66 -30.75 -11.99 -5.37
C GLN A 66 -29.81 -12.95 -4.63
N LYS A 67 -29.05 -13.78 -5.37
CA LYS A 67 -28.05 -14.69 -4.80
C LYS A 67 -26.96 -13.93 -4.04
N ALA A 68 -26.43 -12.87 -4.64
CA ALA A 68 -25.35 -12.07 -4.06
C ALA A 68 -25.75 -11.35 -2.77
N LEU A 69 -26.99 -10.85 -2.68
CA LEU A 69 -27.47 -10.08 -1.53
C LEU A 69 -28.28 -10.91 -0.52
N ALA A 70 -28.63 -12.16 -0.83
CA ALA A 70 -29.36 -13.04 0.07
C ALA A 70 -28.64 -13.18 1.43
N GLY A 71 -29.31 -12.84 2.53
CA GLY A 71 -28.74 -12.90 3.87
C GLY A 71 -27.65 -11.86 4.15
N ALA A 72 -27.57 -10.79 3.35
CA ALA A 72 -26.73 -9.64 3.65
C ALA A 72 -27.15 -9.00 4.98
N GLN A 73 -26.16 -8.70 5.83
CA GLN A 73 -26.37 -8.06 7.13
C GLN A 73 -25.21 -7.12 7.46
N ILE A 74 -25.48 -6.15 8.32
CA ILE A 74 -24.45 -5.29 8.90
C ILE A 74 -23.62 -6.09 9.90
N ASP A 75 -22.29 -6.01 9.78
CA ASP A 75 -21.34 -6.61 10.70
C ASP A 75 -20.73 -5.53 11.62
N PRO A 76 -21.09 -5.49 12.92
CA PRO A 76 -20.53 -4.53 13.87
C PRO A 76 -19.01 -4.63 14.03
N LYS A 77 -18.40 -5.81 13.78
CA LYS A 77 -16.94 -5.97 13.84
C LYS A 77 -16.26 -5.19 12.72
N VAL A 78 -16.86 -5.13 11.53
CA VAL A 78 -16.37 -4.33 10.40
C VAL A 78 -16.37 -2.86 10.76
N LEU A 79 -17.47 -2.34 11.32
CA LEU A 79 -17.54 -0.94 11.80
C LEU A 79 -16.50 -0.65 12.88
N SER A 80 -16.29 -1.58 13.81
CA SER A 80 -15.27 -1.46 14.85
C SER A 80 -13.86 -1.37 14.26
N ARG A 81 -13.54 -2.23 13.29
CA ARG A 81 -12.25 -2.21 12.58
C ARG A 81 -12.04 -0.92 11.80
N ASP A 82 -13.05 -0.46 11.07
CA ASP A 82 -12.99 0.78 10.30
C ASP A 82 -12.73 1.99 11.22
N ARG A 83 -13.36 2.03 12.40
CA ARG A 83 -13.23 3.11 13.40
C ARG A 83 -11.96 3.03 14.24
N ALA A 84 -11.27 1.90 14.25
CA ALA A 84 -10.09 1.68 15.08
C ALA A 84 -8.94 2.60 14.65
N GLN A 85 -8.37 3.34 15.62
CA GLN A 85 -7.23 4.23 15.40
C GLN A 85 -5.93 3.49 15.73
N GLY A 86 -5.57 2.51 14.91
CA GLY A 86 -4.29 1.82 15.01
C GLY A 86 -3.28 2.43 14.04
N VAL A 87 -2.20 3.00 14.56
CA VAL A 87 -1.08 3.42 13.72
C VAL A 87 0.12 2.54 14.05
N PHE A 88 0.52 1.76 13.06
CA PHE A 88 1.66 0.86 13.15
C PHE A 88 2.97 1.67 13.02
N ARG A 89 3.82 1.62 14.05
CA ARG A 89 5.06 2.41 14.12
C ARG A 89 6.24 1.49 14.40
N GLN A 90 6.92 1.09 13.34
CA GLN A 90 8.19 0.40 13.40
C GLN A 90 9.18 1.10 12.49
N THR A 91 10.44 1.09 12.89
CA THR A 91 11.55 1.42 12.02
C THR A 91 11.67 0.40 10.88
N PHE A 92 12.43 0.73 9.85
CA PHE A 92 12.66 -0.18 8.72
C PHE A 92 13.29 -1.49 9.18
N LEU A 93 14.33 -1.45 10.01
CA LEU A 93 15.02 -2.62 10.54
C LEU A 93 14.06 -3.52 11.31
N GLU A 94 13.23 -2.98 12.21
CA GLU A 94 12.26 -3.76 12.97
C GLU A 94 11.21 -4.41 12.06
N PHE A 95 10.62 -3.64 11.14
CA PHE A 95 9.57 -4.13 10.27
C PHE A 95 10.10 -5.14 9.24
N SER A 96 11.19 -4.80 8.55
CA SER A 96 11.79 -5.67 7.53
C SER A 96 12.33 -6.96 8.11
N GLN A 97 12.96 -6.97 9.29
CA GLN A 97 13.49 -8.21 9.88
C GLN A 97 12.37 -9.16 10.32
N ARG A 98 11.28 -8.60 10.85
CA ARG A 98 10.09 -9.37 11.19
C ARG A 98 9.38 -9.91 9.94
N THR A 99 9.27 -9.10 8.90
CA THR A 99 8.47 -9.41 7.71
C THR A 99 9.22 -10.29 6.70
N VAL A 100 10.50 -10.01 6.48
CA VAL A 100 11.44 -10.76 5.63
C VAL A 100 12.18 -11.78 6.48
N SER A 101 11.41 -12.57 7.24
CA SER A 101 11.94 -13.61 8.12
C SER A 101 12.49 -14.79 7.32
N GLN A 102 13.37 -15.58 7.94
CA GLN A 102 13.92 -16.77 7.30
C GLN A 102 12.81 -17.77 6.91
N ALA A 103 11.83 -17.97 7.79
CA ALA A 103 10.69 -18.84 7.53
C ALA A 103 9.90 -18.42 6.27
N ARG A 104 9.60 -17.12 6.12
CA ARG A 104 8.89 -16.61 4.94
C ARG A 104 9.73 -16.70 3.67
N LEU A 105 11.06 -16.51 3.76
CA LEU A 105 11.96 -16.72 2.63
C LEU A 105 11.98 -18.19 2.18
N ASP A 106 11.98 -19.13 3.12
CA ASP A 106 12.00 -20.56 2.81
C ASP A 106 10.67 -21.04 2.21
N ILE A 107 9.54 -20.58 2.75
CA ILE A 107 8.22 -20.81 2.16
C ILE A 107 8.16 -20.20 0.75
N GLY A 108 8.61 -18.95 0.59
CA GLY A 108 8.63 -18.27 -0.70
C GLY A 108 9.45 -19.02 -1.75
N ARG A 109 10.67 -19.47 -1.42
CA ARG A 109 11.49 -20.31 -2.31
C ARG A 109 10.79 -21.60 -2.70
N LYS A 110 10.13 -22.27 -1.74
CA LYS A 110 9.35 -23.48 -2.01
C LYS A 110 8.21 -23.18 -2.99
N LYS A 111 7.46 -22.09 -2.78
CA LYS A 111 6.36 -21.67 -3.66
C LYS A 111 6.82 -21.30 -5.06
N LEU A 112 7.95 -20.59 -5.17
CA LEU A 112 8.58 -20.28 -6.46
C LEU A 112 8.95 -21.54 -7.24
N GLN A 113 9.39 -22.61 -6.55
CA GLN A 113 9.67 -23.89 -7.17
C GLN A 113 8.39 -24.65 -7.54
N GLU A 114 7.45 -24.80 -6.59
CA GLU A 114 6.16 -25.50 -6.76
C GLU A 114 5.33 -24.92 -7.92
N LEU A 115 5.32 -23.59 -8.08
CA LEU A 115 4.51 -22.86 -9.07
C LEU A 115 5.36 -22.22 -10.16
N SER A 116 6.53 -22.80 -10.44
CA SER A 116 7.51 -22.25 -11.40
C SER A 116 6.93 -22.01 -12.79
N SER A 117 6.05 -22.87 -13.29
CA SER A 117 5.36 -22.69 -14.58
C SER A 117 4.43 -21.48 -14.58
N THR A 118 3.64 -21.28 -13.52
CA THR A 118 2.77 -20.12 -13.35
C THR A 118 3.57 -18.83 -13.27
N PHE A 119 4.65 -18.80 -12.49
CA PHE A 119 5.52 -17.64 -12.40
C PHE A 119 6.23 -17.34 -13.72
N ALA A 120 6.67 -18.36 -14.47
CA ALA A 120 7.24 -18.18 -15.80
C ALA A 120 6.21 -17.59 -16.78
N ARG A 121 4.95 -18.04 -16.71
CA ARG A 121 3.84 -17.45 -17.47
C ARG A 121 3.61 -15.99 -17.08
N ALA A 122 3.62 -15.67 -15.79
CA ALA A 122 3.49 -14.30 -15.27
C ALA A 122 4.57 -13.36 -15.84
N GLU A 123 5.83 -13.80 -15.85
CA GLU A 123 6.95 -13.04 -16.38
C GLU A 123 6.92 -12.91 -17.92
N SER A 124 6.45 -13.95 -18.60
CA SER A 124 6.30 -13.95 -20.06
C SER A 124 5.21 -12.97 -20.51
N GLU A 125 4.01 -13.09 -19.94
CA GLU A 125 2.82 -12.32 -20.32
C GLU A 125 2.85 -10.88 -19.79
N TYR A 126 3.25 -10.70 -18.53
CA TYR A 126 3.13 -9.41 -17.84
C TYR A 126 4.47 -8.72 -17.58
N GLY A 127 5.60 -9.43 -17.75
CA GLY A 127 6.93 -8.88 -17.55
C GLY A 127 7.33 -8.69 -16.09
N VAL A 128 6.56 -9.27 -15.15
CA VAL A 128 6.77 -9.12 -13.71
C VAL A 128 7.55 -10.34 -13.17
N PRO A 129 8.73 -10.14 -12.54
CA PRO A 129 9.52 -11.23 -11.99
C PRO A 129 8.82 -11.95 -10.84
N ALA A 130 9.08 -13.25 -10.72
CA ALA A 130 8.46 -14.13 -9.72
C ALA A 130 8.63 -13.62 -8.27
N GLY A 131 9.84 -13.13 -7.92
CA GLY A 131 10.11 -12.58 -6.59
C GLY A 131 9.30 -11.34 -6.24
N VAL A 132 8.92 -10.51 -7.22
CA VAL A 132 8.09 -9.32 -7.00
C VAL A 132 6.67 -9.73 -6.60
N ILE A 133 6.08 -10.67 -7.36
CA ILE A 133 4.74 -11.20 -7.08
C ILE A 133 4.73 -11.94 -5.73
N ALA A 134 5.71 -12.81 -5.50
CA ALA A 134 5.82 -13.59 -4.27
C ALA A 134 6.02 -12.71 -3.02
N ALA A 135 6.72 -11.57 -3.13
CA ALA A 135 6.87 -10.65 -2.02
C ALA A 135 5.54 -10.02 -1.58
N PHE A 136 4.70 -9.58 -2.53
CA PHE A 136 3.35 -9.11 -2.20
C PHE A 136 2.50 -10.24 -1.64
N TRP A 137 2.49 -11.41 -2.28
CA TRP A 137 1.72 -12.57 -1.80
C TRP A 137 2.08 -12.95 -0.34
N ALA A 138 3.37 -12.90 0.01
CA ALA A 138 3.83 -13.13 1.38
C ALA A 138 3.39 -12.03 2.36
N MET A 139 3.50 -10.77 1.94
CA MET A 139 3.19 -9.63 2.79
C MET A 139 1.70 -9.42 3.02
N GLU A 140 0.87 -9.74 2.03
CA GLU A 140 -0.57 -9.64 2.11
C GLU A 140 -1.18 -10.77 2.95
N THR A 141 -0.78 -12.03 2.71
CA THR A 141 -1.49 -13.18 3.29
C THR A 141 -0.63 -14.34 3.75
N ASP A 142 0.69 -14.15 3.85
CA ASP A 142 1.62 -15.25 4.16
C ASP A 142 1.46 -16.42 3.17
N PHE A 143 1.45 -16.09 1.88
CA PHE A 143 1.25 -17.04 0.78
C PHE A 143 -0.12 -17.74 0.82
N GLY A 144 -1.17 -17.01 1.21
CA GLY A 144 -2.54 -17.49 1.28
C GLY A 144 -2.92 -18.16 2.61
N ALA A 145 -2.01 -18.24 3.59
CA ALA A 145 -2.30 -18.86 4.88
C ALA A 145 -3.21 -17.99 5.77
N VAL A 146 -3.14 -16.65 5.65
CA VAL A 146 -3.91 -15.70 6.46
C VAL A 146 -4.61 -14.69 5.55
N GLN A 147 -5.87 -14.95 5.22
CA GLN A 147 -6.63 -14.14 4.24
C GLN A 147 -7.79 -13.33 4.86
N GLY A 148 -7.99 -13.45 6.17
CA GLY A 148 -9.11 -12.88 6.90
C GLY A 148 -10.35 -13.79 6.97
N ASP A 149 -11.18 -13.52 7.98
CA ASP A 149 -12.32 -14.33 8.40
C ASP A 149 -13.66 -13.56 8.35
N PHE A 150 -13.67 -12.36 7.78
CA PHE A 150 -14.90 -11.57 7.59
C PHE A 150 -15.63 -12.07 6.36
N ASN A 151 -16.95 -12.27 6.43
CA ASN A 151 -17.75 -12.54 5.25
C ASN A 151 -17.71 -11.31 4.31
N THR A 152 -17.19 -11.50 3.10
CA THR A 152 -16.88 -10.40 2.17
C THR A 152 -18.12 -9.61 1.78
N ARG A 153 -19.25 -10.29 1.54
CA ARG A 153 -20.54 -9.63 1.26
C ARG A 153 -20.92 -8.70 2.42
N ASN A 154 -20.94 -9.22 3.64
CA ASN A 154 -21.37 -8.44 4.80
C ASN A 154 -20.41 -7.28 5.08
N ALA A 155 -19.10 -7.46 4.87
CA ALA A 155 -18.12 -6.38 4.97
C ALA A 155 -18.41 -5.23 3.99
N LEU A 156 -18.60 -5.55 2.71
CA LEU A 156 -18.87 -4.54 1.68
C LEU A 156 -20.25 -3.91 1.83
N VAL A 157 -21.28 -4.67 2.23
CA VAL A 157 -22.60 -4.12 2.58
C VAL A 157 -22.48 -3.14 3.74
N THR A 158 -21.76 -3.52 4.79
CA THR A 158 -21.56 -2.68 5.97
C THR A 158 -20.88 -1.36 5.62
N LEU A 159 -19.78 -1.40 4.89
CA LEU A 159 -19.00 -0.19 4.57
C LEU A 159 -19.64 0.66 3.47
N SER A 160 -20.41 0.06 2.57
CA SER A 160 -21.20 0.79 1.58
C SER A 160 -22.43 1.47 2.19
N HIS A 161 -22.94 0.96 3.30
CA HIS A 161 -24.09 1.51 4.04
C HIS A 161 -23.67 2.52 5.11
N ASP A 162 -22.41 2.49 5.57
CA ASP A 162 -21.88 3.47 6.51
C ASP A 162 -21.64 4.84 5.84
N CYS A 163 -21.66 5.91 6.63
CA CYS A 163 -21.50 7.29 6.16
C CYS A 163 -20.06 7.67 5.79
N ARG A 164 -19.04 6.95 6.28
CA ARG A 164 -17.66 7.47 6.25
C ARG A 164 -17.07 7.54 4.86
N ARG A 165 -17.24 6.49 4.06
CA ARG A 165 -16.66 6.33 2.71
C ARG A 165 -17.53 5.48 1.77
N PRO A 166 -18.86 5.64 1.73
CA PRO A 166 -19.73 4.78 0.92
C PRO A 166 -19.37 4.82 -0.58
N GLU A 167 -18.87 5.94 -1.08
CA GLU A 167 -18.40 6.12 -2.47
C GLU A 167 -17.22 5.21 -2.84
N LEU A 168 -16.42 4.80 -1.85
CA LEU A 168 -15.31 3.87 -2.05
C LEU A 168 -15.81 2.42 -2.14
N PHE A 169 -16.75 2.03 -1.28
CA PHE A 169 -17.17 0.63 -1.13
C PHE A 169 -18.37 0.26 -1.99
N ARG A 170 -19.23 1.22 -2.35
CA ARG A 170 -20.39 0.98 -3.21
C ARG A 170 -20.00 0.33 -4.55
N PRO A 171 -18.96 0.82 -5.27
CA PRO A 171 -18.51 0.16 -6.50
C PRO A 171 -17.97 -1.25 -6.25
N GLN A 172 -17.39 -1.52 -5.08
CA GLN A 172 -16.87 -2.84 -4.71
C GLN A 172 -17.99 -3.84 -4.44
N LEU A 173 -19.07 -3.40 -3.78
CA LEU A 173 -20.25 -4.24 -3.58
C LEU A 173 -20.90 -4.62 -4.93
N LEU A 174 -20.98 -3.67 -5.87
CA LEU A 174 -21.49 -3.96 -7.22
C LEU A 174 -20.59 -4.94 -7.98
N ALA A 175 -19.26 -4.80 -7.87
CA ALA A 175 -18.32 -5.75 -8.46
C ALA A 175 -18.38 -7.13 -7.79
N LEU A 176 -18.65 -7.22 -6.48
CA LEU A 176 -18.91 -8.51 -5.82
C LEU A 176 -20.13 -9.20 -6.42
N ILE A 177 -21.22 -8.47 -6.71
CA ILE A 177 -22.40 -9.04 -7.35
C ILE A 177 -22.04 -9.60 -8.74
N GLU A 178 -21.21 -8.89 -9.50
CA GLU A 178 -20.72 -9.35 -10.81
C GLU A 178 -19.87 -10.63 -10.68
N MET A 179 -19.00 -10.73 -9.66
CA MET A 179 -18.26 -11.97 -9.38
C MET A 179 -19.20 -13.15 -9.04
N VAL A 180 -20.29 -12.90 -8.32
CA VAL A 180 -21.31 -13.94 -8.04
C VAL A 180 -22.04 -14.36 -9.32
N GLN A 181 -22.30 -13.42 -10.24
CA GLN A 181 -22.87 -13.71 -11.56
C GLN A 181 -21.96 -14.62 -12.38
N HIS A 182 -20.65 -14.38 -12.37
CA HIS A 182 -19.67 -15.20 -13.10
C HIS A 182 -19.43 -16.58 -12.46
N GLY A 183 -19.84 -16.77 -11.21
CA GLY A 183 -19.60 -18.00 -10.46
C GLY A 183 -18.24 -18.03 -9.75
N ASP A 184 -17.48 -16.93 -9.78
CA ASP A 184 -16.15 -16.79 -9.19
C ASP A 184 -16.17 -16.67 -7.65
N LEU A 185 -17.36 -16.38 -7.09
CA LEU A 185 -17.53 -16.12 -5.66
C LEU A 185 -18.86 -16.68 -5.14
N ASP A 186 -18.80 -17.46 -4.05
CA ASP A 186 -19.97 -17.82 -3.24
C ASP A 186 -20.15 -16.80 -2.11
N PRO A 187 -21.24 -15.99 -2.11
CA PRO A 187 -21.43 -14.91 -1.15
C PRO A 187 -21.66 -15.41 0.28
N ASN A 188 -22.02 -16.69 0.47
CA ASN A 188 -22.27 -17.25 1.80
C ASN A 188 -21.00 -17.73 2.49
N THR A 189 -20.03 -18.21 1.73
CA THR A 189 -18.82 -18.86 2.27
C THR A 189 -17.55 -18.06 2.05
N ASN A 190 -17.54 -17.11 1.10
CA ASN A 190 -16.36 -16.30 0.84
C ASN A 190 -16.02 -15.39 2.03
N THR A 191 -14.75 -15.44 2.43
CA THR A 191 -14.19 -14.57 3.46
C THR A 191 -13.00 -13.77 2.94
N GLY A 192 -12.72 -12.66 3.60
CA GLY A 192 -11.61 -11.78 3.30
C GLY A 192 -11.24 -10.90 4.50
N ALA A 193 -10.51 -9.83 4.22
CA ALA A 193 -10.27 -8.78 5.21
C ALA A 193 -11.55 -7.98 5.48
N TRP A 194 -11.53 -7.27 6.61
CA TRP A 194 -12.68 -6.49 7.08
C TRP A 194 -13.13 -5.39 6.11
N ALA A 195 -12.25 -4.91 5.22
CA ALA A 195 -12.56 -3.89 4.22
C ALA A 195 -13.00 -4.48 2.87
N GLY A 196 -13.14 -5.81 2.78
CA GLY A 196 -13.68 -6.51 1.62
C GLY A 196 -12.64 -6.98 0.61
N GLU A 197 -11.34 -6.88 0.94
CA GLU A 197 -10.27 -7.48 0.15
C GLU A 197 -10.37 -9.00 0.16
N ILE A 198 -10.24 -9.61 -1.01
CA ILE A 198 -10.44 -11.05 -1.20
C ILE A 198 -9.10 -11.72 -1.45
N GLY A 199 -8.94 -12.86 -0.80
CA GLY A 199 -8.03 -13.89 -1.26
C GLY A 199 -6.57 -13.61 -0.97
N GLN A 200 -5.72 -14.36 -1.67
CA GLN A 200 -4.29 -14.48 -1.42
C GLN A 200 -3.50 -13.18 -1.67
N VAL A 201 -4.04 -12.27 -2.47
CA VAL A 201 -3.38 -11.01 -2.84
C VAL A 201 -4.13 -9.77 -2.33
N GLN A 202 -5.14 -9.97 -1.47
CA GLN A 202 -5.92 -8.90 -0.82
C GLN A 202 -6.40 -7.81 -1.80
N MET A 203 -6.99 -8.24 -2.92
CA MET A 203 -7.56 -7.31 -3.90
C MET A 203 -9.05 -7.07 -3.65
N LEU A 204 -9.50 -5.85 -3.87
CA LEU A 204 -10.93 -5.52 -3.82
C LEU A 204 -11.65 -6.05 -5.07
N PRO A 205 -12.96 -6.37 -4.99
CA PRO A 205 -13.71 -6.96 -6.10
C PRO A 205 -13.61 -6.22 -7.43
N LYS A 206 -13.62 -4.88 -7.43
CA LYS A 206 -13.52 -4.09 -8.66
C LYS A 206 -12.18 -4.30 -9.37
N ASP A 207 -11.09 -4.41 -8.62
CA ASP A 207 -9.78 -4.68 -9.21
C ASP A 207 -9.69 -6.15 -9.68
N ILE A 208 -10.38 -7.08 -9.03
CA ILE A 208 -10.48 -8.48 -9.50
C ILE A 208 -11.27 -8.55 -10.82
N ILE A 209 -12.39 -7.84 -10.94
CA ILE A 209 -13.12 -7.75 -12.23
C ILE A 209 -12.24 -7.14 -13.33
N ALA A 210 -11.45 -6.11 -13.02
CA ALA A 210 -10.63 -5.43 -14.02
C ALA A 210 -9.36 -6.23 -14.43
N PHE A 211 -8.72 -6.88 -13.47
CA PHE A 211 -7.38 -7.45 -13.64
C PHE A 211 -7.30 -8.96 -13.40
N GLY A 212 -8.40 -9.59 -13.01
CA GLY A 212 -8.49 -11.03 -12.82
C GLY A 212 -8.00 -11.80 -14.05
N VAL A 213 -7.31 -12.91 -13.76
CA VAL A 213 -6.84 -13.86 -14.76
C VAL A 213 -7.14 -15.27 -14.25
N ASP A 214 -7.84 -16.04 -15.06
CA ASP A 214 -7.95 -17.49 -14.91
C ASP A 214 -6.57 -18.11 -15.20
N GLY A 215 -5.91 -18.53 -14.13
CA GLY A 215 -4.53 -18.98 -14.12
C GLY A 215 -4.38 -20.48 -14.27
N ASP A 216 -5.37 -21.26 -13.85
CA ASP A 216 -5.38 -22.72 -13.98
C ASP A 216 -6.26 -23.25 -15.12
N GLY A 217 -7.07 -22.39 -15.74
CA GLY A 217 -7.86 -22.66 -16.94
C GLY A 217 -9.20 -23.33 -16.67
N ASP A 218 -9.74 -23.20 -15.45
CA ASP A 218 -11.02 -23.82 -15.05
C ASP A 218 -12.25 -23.00 -15.46
N GLY A 219 -12.06 -21.81 -16.03
CA GLY A 219 -13.11 -20.89 -16.45
C GLY A 219 -13.55 -19.91 -15.36
N HIS A 220 -12.93 -19.93 -14.18
CA HIS A 220 -13.22 -19.07 -13.05
C HIS A 220 -12.00 -18.26 -12.59
N ILE A 221 -12.26 -17.16 -11.88
CA ILE A 221 -11.20 -16.33 -11.28
C ILE A 221 -11.33 -16.39 -9.76
N ASN A 222 -10.69 -17.38 -9.16
CA ASN A 222 -10.73 -17.63 -7.72
C ASN A 222 -9.39 -17.33 -7.04
N VAL A 223 -9.14 -16.04 -6.82
CA VAL A 223 -7.95 -15.55 -6.11
C VAL A 223 -7.87 -15.96 -4.64
N LYS A 224 -8.91 -16.61 -4.08
CA LYS A 224 -8.93 -17.10 -2.70
C LYS A 224 -8.29 -18.48 -2.56
N SER A 225 -8.65 -19.43 -3.42
CA SER A 225 -8.16 -20.81 -3.34
C SER A 225 -7.23 -21.22 -4.48
N SER A 226 -7.24 -20.53 -5.63
CA SER A 226 -6.31 -20.79 -6.72
C SER A 226 -5.07 -19.90 -6.61
N ALA A 227 -3.92 -20.52 -6.37
CA ALA A 227 -2.64 -19.82 -6.41
C ALA A 227 -2.26 -19.37 -7.84
N PRO A 228 -2.51 -20.18 -8.90
CA PRO A 228 -2.38 -19.71 -10.28
C PRO A 228 -3.13 -18.40 -10.58
N ASP A 229 -4.40 -18.31 -10.20
CA ASP A 229 -5.21 -17.11 -10.43
C ASP A 229 -4.66 -15.91 -9.67
N ALA A 230 -4.31 -16.11 -8.39
CA ALA A 230 -3.74 -15.06 -7.56
C ALA A 230 -2.43 -14.52 -8.14
N ILE A 231 -1.54 -15.40 -8.60
CA ILE A 231 -0.23 -15.03 -9.17
C ILE A 231 -0.42 -14.24 -10.48
N LEU A 232 -1.23 -14.72 -11.41
CA LEU A 232 -1.40 -14.04 -12.70
C LEU A 232 -2.23 -12.76 -12.59
N THR A 233 -3.23 -12.73 -11.72
CA THR A 233 -3.99 -11.52 -11.40
C THR A 233 -3.06 -10.46 -10.80
N ALA A 234 -2.21 -10.81 -9.84
CA ALA A 234 -1.22 -9.88 -9.28
C ALA A 234 -0.23 -9.41 -10.34
N ALA A 235 0.25 -10.29 -11.23
CA ALA A 235 1.17 -9.92 -12.29
C ALA A 235 0.55 -8.91 -13.26
N LYS A 236 -0.69 -9.15 -13.72
CA LYS A 236 -1.45 -8.22 -14.58
C LYS A 236 -1.69 -6.88 -13.89
N PHE A 237 -2.03 -6.90 -12.61
CA PHE A 237 -2.22 -5.68 -11.84
C PHE A 237 -0.92 -4.89 -11.66
N ILE A 238 0.20 -5.55 -11.30
CA ILE A 238 1.52 -4.92 -11.17
C ILE A 238 1.99 -4.31 -12.50
N GLN A 239 1.73 -4.98 -13.62
CA GLN A 239 1.97 -4.42 -14.95
C GLN A 239 1.13 -3.16 -15.18
N HIS A 240 -0.17 -3.19 -14.83
CA HIS A 240 -1.05 -2.03 -14.93
C HIS A 240 -0.55 -0.84 -14.10
N LEU A 241 0.02 -1.09 -12.91
CA LEU A 241 0.65 -0.06 -12.08
C LEU A 241 1.91 0.54 -12.72
N GLY A 242 2.42 -0.04 -13.81
CA GLY A 242 3.49 0.51 -14.62
C GLY A 242 4.83 -0.20 -14.47
N PHE A 243 4.87 -1.45 -13.97
CA PHE A 243 6.09 -2.23 -13.94
C PHE A 243 6.63 -2.46 -15.36
N LYS A 244 7.91 -2.16 -15.57
CA LYS A 244 8.60 -2.33 -16.85
C LYS A 244 9.54 -3.54 -16.80
N LYS A 245 9.32 -4.48 -17.71
CA LYS A 245 10.15 -5.68 -17.87
C LYS A 245 11.62 -5.30 -18.08
N GLY A 246 12.51 -5.96 -17.34
CA GLY A 246 13.96 -5.78 -17.46
C GLY A 246 14.56 -4.57 -16.73
N GLU A 247 13.73 -3.67 -16.19
CA GLU A 247 14.22 -2.59 -15.32
C GLU A 247 14.30 -3.05 -13.85
N PRO A 248 15.28 -2.59 -13.06
CA PRO A 248 15.38 -2.89 -11.64
C PRO A 248 14.33 -2.10 -10.84
N TRP A 249 14.08 -2.52 -9.59
CA TRP A 249 13.21 -1.78 -8.66
C TRP A 249 13.99 -1.13 -7.52
N ILE A 250 14.84 -1.89 -6.82
CA ILE A 250 15.67 -1.40 -5.72
C ILE A 250 17.07 -2.03 -5.79
N GLN A 251 18.08 -1.27 -5.38
CA GLN A 251 19.46 -1.72 -5.30
C GLN A 251 20.11 -1.15 -4.05
N GLU A 252 20.75 -2.00 -3.26
CA GLU A 252 21.51 -1.57 -2.08
C GLU A 252 22.79 -0.86 -2.51
N VAL A 253 23.11 0.25 -1.83
CA VAL A 253 24.28 1.06 -2.13
C VAL A 253 25.04 1.45 -0.86
N SER A 254 26.36 1.63 -0.99
CA SER A 254 27.17 2.33 0.00
C SER A 254 27.29 3.81 -0.36
N LEU A 255 27.51 4.62 0.68
CA LEU A 255 27.55 6.07 0.57
C LEU A 255 28.96 6.60 0.83
N PRO A 256 29.42 7.63 0.09
CA PRO A 256 30.55 8.43 0.52
C PRO A 256 30.15 9.30 1.72
N GLU A 257 31.13 9.89 2.39
CA GLU A 257 30.89 10.73 3.58
C GLU A 257 30.04 11.97 3.29
N ASN A 258 30.22 12.55 2.10
CA ASN A 258 29.56 13.78 1.68
C ASN A 258 28.75 13.55 0.40
N LEU A 259 27.50 13.97 0.41
CA LEU A 259 26.59 13.99 -0.72
C LEU A 259 25.75 15.28 -0.67
N PRO A 260 25.14 15.69 -1.79
CA PRO A 260 24.04 16.65 -1.77
C PRO A 260 22.80 16.00 -1.14
N TRP A 261 22.81 15.87 0.19
CA TRP A 261 21.82 15.13 0.97
C TRP A 261 20.39 15.62 0.70
N GLU A 262 20.22 16.92 0.43
CA GLU A 262 18.95 17.55 0.08
C GLU A 262 18.34 17.04 -1.23
N LYS A 263 19.11 16.37 -2.08
CA LYS A 263 18.62 15.72 -3.32
C LYS A 263 18.16 14.27 -3.10
N SER A 264 18.39 13.72 -1.91
CA SER A 264 17.93 12.37 -1.54
C SER A 264 16.44 12.36 -1.19
N GLY A 265 15.84 11.17 -1.20
CA GLY A 265 14.41 10.95 -0.99
C GLY A 265 13.68 10.53 -2.26
N LEU A 266 12.44 10.05 -2.08
CA LEU A 266 11.58 9.66 -3.19
C LEU A 266 11.28 10.87 -4.10
N GLY A 267 11.31 10.64 -5.41
CA GLY A 267 11.11 11.71 -6.40
C GLY A 267 12.30 12.65 -6.57
N GLY A 268 13.49 12.27 -6.08
CA GLY A 268 14.74 13.01 -6.26
C GLY A 268 15.07 13.26 -7.75
N PRO A 269 15.84 14.32 -8.06
CA PRO A 269 15.99 14.81 -9.42
C PRO A 269 17.04 14.07 -10.26
N LEU A 270 17.83 13.19 -9.63
CA LEU A 270 19.01 12.59 -10.24
C LEU A 270 18.72 11.23 -10.88
N THR A 271 19.55 10.87 -11.83
CA THR A 271 19.68 9.52 -12.40
C THR A 271 20.62 8.66 -11.54
N ALA A 272 20.60 7.34 -11.75
CA ALA A 272 21.50 6.44 -11.04
C ALA A 272 22.97 6.74 -11.36
N GLY A 273 23.28 7.07 -12.60
CA GLY A 273 24.62 7.44 -13.06
C GLY A 273 25.15 8.71 -12.39
N GLU A 274 24.29 9.71 -12.16
CA GLU A 274 24.66 10.92 -11.41
C GLU A 274 24.94 10.60 -9.94
N TRP A 275 24.15 9.74 -9.30
CA TRP A 275 24.48 9.25 -7.96
C TRP A 275 25.81 8.50 -7.93
N PHE A 276 26.08 7.66 -8.92
CA PHE A 276 27.35 6.94 -9.03
C PHE A 276 28.54 7.88 -9.24
N ALA A 277 28.38 8.94 -10.03
CA ALA A 277 29.40 9.98 -10.22
C ALA A 277 29.68 10.77 -8.93
N LEU A 278 28.67 10.89 -8.05
CA LEU A 278 28.81 11.46 -6.71
C LEU A 278 29.44 10.50 -5.68
N GLY A 279 29.79 9.27 -6.09
CA GLY A 279 30.48 8.29 -5.24
C GLY A 279 29.57 7.25 -4.59
N VAL A 280 28.25 7.28 -4.83
CA VAL A 280 27.34 6.20 -4.42
C VAL A 280 27.73 4.92 -5.15
N THR A 281 27.95 3.82 -4.43
CA THR A 281 28.44 2.57 -5.03
C THR A 281 27.44 1.45 -4.85
N PRO A 282 26.94 0.84 -5.94
CA PRO A 282 26.04 -0.31 -5.85
C PRO A 282 26.77 -1.51 -5.27
N ARG A 283 26.14 -2.18 -4.30
CA ARG A 283 26.75 -3.29 -3.56
C ARG A 283 26.99 -4.53 -4.42
N ASP A 284 26.12 -4.75 -5.39
CA ASP A 284 26.25 -5.82 -6.39
C ASP A 284 27.18 -5.44 -7.57
N GLY A 285 27.73 -4.21 -7.57
CA GLY A 285 28.57 -3.68 -8.64
C GLY A 285 27.83 -3.34 -9.94
N ASN A 286 26.52 -3.57 -10.04
CA ASN A 286 25.77 -3.40 -11.27
C ASN A 286 25.45 -1.92 -11.53
N LYS A 287 26.00 -1.36 -12.62
CA LYS A 287 25.77 0.02 -13.05
C LYS A 287 25.02 0.14 -14.38
N ASN A 288 24.46 -0.96 -14.91
CA ASN A 288 23.86 -1.01 -16.24
C ASN A 288 22.65 -0.07 -16.40
N PHE A 289 22.06 0.37 -15.30
CA PHE A 289 20.86 1.21 -15.27
C PHE A 289 21.16 2.68 -14.95
N ALA A 290 22.40 3.13 -15.22
CA ALA A 290 22.85 4.48 -14.93
C ALA A 290 22.00 5.60 -15.55
N SER A 291 21.34 5.36 -16.69
CA SER A 291 20.50 6.36 -17.36
C SER A 291 19.09 6.49 -16.76
N LEU A 292 18.66 5.57 -15.88
CA LEU A 292 17.33 5.63 -15.30
C LEU A 292 17.24 6.71 -14.21
N PRO A 293 16.09 7.41 -14.09
CA PRO A 293 15.78 8.21 -12.91
C PRO A 293 15.89 7.36 -11.64
N ALA A 294 16.50 7.92 -10.59
CA ALA A 294 16.83 7.19 -9.39
C ALA A 294 16.73 8.05 -8.13
N ALA A 295 15.95 7.58 -7.18
CA ALA A 295 15.90 8.17 -5.84
C ALA A 295 16.87 7.45 -4.91
N LEU A 296 17.71 8.20 -4.20
CA LEU A 296 18.50 7.69 -3.08
C LEU A 296 17.65 7.72 -1.82
N ILE A 297 17.30 6.55 -1.27
CA ILE A 297 16.46 6.46 -0.08
C ILE A 297 17.22 5.87 1.11
N MET A 298 16.99 6.47 2.28
CA MET A 298 17.60 6.08 3.55
C MET A 298 16.48 5.87 4.57
N PRO A 299 15.90 4.66 4.67
CA PRO A 299 14.76 4.40 5.54
C PRO A 299 15.00 4.79 7.00
N GLN A 300 16.26 4.73 7.45
CA GLN A 300 16.71 5.12 8.79
C GLN A 300 17.94 6.05 8.80
N GLY A 301 17.96 7.02 7.87
CA GLY A 301 19.06 7.99 7.77
C GLY A 301 20.37 7.37 7.24
N ARG A 302 21.37 8.21 7.05
CA ARG A 302 22.59 7.86 6.29
C ARG A 302 23.48 6.80 6.95
N LYS A 303 23.26 6.53 8.24
CA LYS A 303 23.99 5.50 9.01
C LYS A 303 23.30 4.13 8.97
N GLY A 304 22.11 4.03 8.38
CA GLY A 304 21.35 2.79 8.25
C GLY A 304 21.46 2.17 6.84
N PRO A 305 20.59 1.20 6.52
CA PRO A 305 20.49 0.63 5.17
C PRO A 305 20.17 1.73 4.16
N THR A 306 20.82 1.70 3.01
CA THR A 306 20.62 2.71 1.96
C THR A 306 20.42 2.05 0.61
N PHE A 307 19.49 2.61 -0.17
CA PHE A 307 19.11 2.05 -1.45
C PHE A 307 18.97 3.12 -2.52
N ILE A 308 19.31 2.78 -3.75
CA ILE A 308 18.74 3.43 -4.93
C ILE A 308 17.42 2.72 -5.27
N THR A 309 16.37 3.51 -5.49
CA THR A 309 15.11 3.06 -6.07
C THR A 309 14.96 3.58 -7.49
N TYR A 310 14.50 2.70 -8.37
CA TYR A 310 14.32 2.92 -9.81
C TYR A 310 12.83 3.07 -10.14
N PRO A 311 12.43 3.35 -11.41
CA PRO A 311 11.02 3.56 -11.76
C PRO A 311 10.09 2.41 -11.35
N ASN A 312 10.55 1.15 -11.41
CA ASN A 312 9.76 0.00 -10.95
C ASN A 312 9.52 -0.03 -9.43
N PHE A 313 10.20 0.78 -8.63
CA PHE A 313 9.86 0.94 -7.21
C PHE A 313 8.47 1.57 -7.03
N ASN A 314 8.01 2.38 -7.98
CA ASN A 314 6.77 3.14 -7.84
C ASN A 314 5.54 2.23 -7.70
N ILE A 315 5.54 1.04 -8.31
CA ILE A 315 4.44 0.08 -8.16
C ILE A 315 4.23 -0.34 -6.70
N TYR A 316 5.28 -0.35 -5.87
CA TYR A 316 5.15 -0.66 -4.46
C TYR A 316 4.39 0.46 -3.75
N LEU A 317 4.69 1.72 -4.08
CA LEU A 317 3.98 2.88 -3.53
C LEU A 317 2.51 2.92 -3.97
N GLU A 318 2.21 2.55 -5.22
CA GLU A 318 0.83 2.44 -5.70
C GLU A 318 0.09 1.28 -5.02
N TRP A 319 0.76 0.16 -4.75
CA TRP A 319 0.19 -0.96 -3.99
C TRP A 319 -0.06 -0.62 -2.52
N ASN A 320 0.86 0.12 -1.87
CA ASN A 320 0.72 0.51 -0.48
C ASN A 320 1.41 1.84 -0.20
N GLN A 321 0.71 2.79 0.41
CA GLN A 321 1.22 4.14 0.64
C GLN A 321 2.25 4.24 1.80
N SER A 322 2.55 3.14 2.50
CA SER A 322 3.55 3.13 3.58
C SER A 322 4.97 2.94 3.05
N PHE A 323 5.83 3.93 3.26
CA PHE A 323 7.24 3.89 2.84
C PHE A 323 8.03 2.71 3.45
N ILE A 324 7.76 2.37 4.71
CA ILE A 324 8.42 1.23 5.38
C ILE A 324 7.92 -0.10 4.83
N TYR A 325 6.61 -0.23 4.58
CA TYR A 325 6.04 -1.42 3.93
C TYR A 325 6.68 -1.62 2.56
N THR A 326 6.66 -0.58 1.71
CA THR A 326 7.07 -0.67 0.31
C THR A 326 8.54 -0.94 0.14
N THR A 327 9.39 -0.27 0.93
CA THR A 327 10.82 -0.57 0.95
C THR A 327 11.09 -2.00 1.40
N SER A 328 10.31 -2.52 2.36
CA SER A 328 10.44 -3.90 2.83
C SER A 328 9.95 -4.92 1.81
N ALA A 329 8.86 -4.64 1.09
CA ALA A 329 8.35 -5.47 0.00
C ALA A 329 9.35 -5.55 -1.16
N ALA A 330 9.91 -4.41 -1.56
CA ALA A 330 10.95 -4.31 -2.57
C ALA A 330 12.20 -5.10 -2.16
N TYR A 331 12.65 -4.95 -0.91
CA TYR A 331 13.76 -5.73 -0.36
C TYR A 331 13.44 -7.22 -0.29
N PHE A 332 12.22 -7.61 0.10
CA PHE A 332 11.81 -9.00 0.15
C PHE A 332 11.86 -9.64 -1.25
N ALA A 333 11.37 -8.93 -2.27
CA ALA A 333 11.48 -9.38 -3.66
C ALA A 333 12.95 -9.63 -4.04
N THR A 334 13.85 -8.70 -3.71
CA THR A 334 15.31 -8.87 -3.94
C THR A 334 15.86 -10.11 -3.22
N ARG A 335 15.45 -10.36 -1.97
CA ARG A 335 15.89 -11.53 -1.20
C ARG A 335 15.36 -12.86 -1.76
N LEU A 336 14.13 -12.89 -2.26
CA LEU A 336 13.56 -14.05 -2.94
C LEU A 336 14.26 -14.36 -4.27
N MET A 337 14.80 -13.32 -4.93
CA MET A 337 15.61 -13.44 -6.15
C MET A 337 17.10 -13.72 -5.87
N GLY A 338 17.47 -14.07 -4.63
CA GLY A 338 18.84 -14.46 -4.27
C GLY A 338 19.75 -13.32 -3.82
N GLY A 339 19.22 -12.10 -3.66
CA GLY A 339 19.97 -10.98 -3.11
C GLY A 339 20.45 -11.22 -1.67
N PRO A 340 21.59 -10.65 -1.27
CA PRO A 340 22.12 -10.80 0.08
C PRO A 340 21.26 -10.05 1.11
N VAL A 341 21.47 -10.36 2.39
CA VAL A 341 20.92 -9.57 3.49
C VAL A 341 21.55 -8.18 3.45
N TYR A 342 20.75 -7.11 3.58
CA TYR A 342 21.26 -5.75 3.61
C TYR A 342 22.22 -5.51 4.78
N GLU A 343 23.11 -4.53 4.66
CA GLU A 343 23.98 -4.04 5.72
C GLU A 343 23.18 -3.12 6.65
N LYS A 344 23.05 -3.53 7.91
CA LYS A 344 22.19 -2.82 8.87
C LYS A 344 22.70 -1.43 9.22
N GLY A 345 24.02 -1.23 9.12
CA GLY A 345 24.70 -0.04 9.62
C GLY A 345 24.49 0.15 11.13
N ASN A 346 24.54 1.41 11.56
CA ASN A 346 24.28 1.84 12.93
C ASN A 346 23.43 3.14 12.93
N PRO A 347 22.15 3.06 12.51
CA PRO A 347 21.27 4.23 12.44
C PRO A 347 21.00 4.80 13.82
N ASP A 348 20.77 6.12 13.89
CA ASP A 348 20.28 6.75 15.11
C ASP A 348 18.90 6.16 15.48
N PRO A 349 18.58 5.97 16.78
CA PRO A 349 17.32 5.38 17.20
C PRO A 349 16.10 6.15 16.66
N GLY A 350 15.06 5.43 16.27
CA GLY A 350 13.78 6.02 15.90
C GLY A 350 13.07 6.63 17.11
N PHE A 351 12.33 7.71 16.89
CA PHE A 351 11.49 8.32 17.93
C PHE A 351 10.25 7.49 18.22
N ASP A 352 9.81 7.52 19.49
CA ASP A 352 8.49 7.04 19.87
C ASP A 352 7.37 8.01 19.41
N ASP A 353 6.11 7.62 19.64
CA ASP A 353 4.95 8.41 19.20
C ASP A 353 4.94 9.82 19.79
N ALA A 354 5.21 9.95 21.10
CA ALA A 354 5.17 11.23 21.79
C ALA A 354 6.26 12.17 21.27
N THR A 355 7.49 11.66 21.11
CA THR A 355 8.64 12.43 20.64
C THR A 355 8.49 12.79 19.16
N MET A 356 7.95 11.89 18.32
CA MET A 356 7.68 12.19 16.91
C MET A 356 6.60 13.27 16.76
N LYS A 357 5.52 13.21 17.55
CA LYS A 357 4.50 14.26 17.55
C LYS A 357 5.06 15.60 18.00
N GLN A 358 5.91 15.61 19.03
CA GLN A 358 6.60 16.81 19.47
C GLN A 358 7.44 17.42 18.33
N LEU A 359 8.19 16.59 17.59
CA LEU A 359 8.94 17.02 16.42
C LEU A 359 8.02 17.61 15.34
N GLN A 360 6.95 16.89 14.98
CA GLN A 360 5.99 17.34 13.97
C GLN A 360 5.35 18.69 14.34
N THR A 361 4.95 18.90 15.60
CA THR A 361 4.42 20.18 16.08
C THR A 361 5.45 21.31 15.97
N LYS A 362 6.71 21.05 16.31
CA LYS A 362 7.79 22.06 16.17
C LYS A 362 8.11 22.38 14.71
N LEU A 363 7.97 21.41 13.80
CA LEU A 363 8.13 21.61 12.36
C LEU A 363 6.96 22.42 11.80
N GLU A 364 5.73 22.09 12.20
CA GLU A 364 4.51 22.80 11.81
C GLU A 364 4.53 24.26 12.29
N SER A 365 4.96 24.52 13.53
CA SER A 365 5.08 25.89 14.06
C SER A 365 6.12 26.76 13.33
N ARG A 366 7.01 26.13 12.56
CA ARG A 366 7.96 26.79 11.65
C ARG A 366 7.45 26.92 10.21
N GLY A 367 6.20 26.54 9.94
CA GLY A 367 5.57 26.66 8.65
C GLY A 367 5.82 25.49 7.69
N HIS A 368 6.36 24.36 8.18
CA HIS A 368 6.50 23.17 7.35
C HIS A 368 5.18 22.38 7.27
N ASN A 369 4.83 21.89 6.08
CA ASN A 369 3.74 20.95 5.91
C ASN A 369 4.21 19.52 6.25
N VAL A 370 3.93 19.07 7.46
CA VAL A 370 4.22 17.70 7.92
C VAL A 370 3.08 16.72 7.65
N GLY A 371 1.97 17.17 7.06
CA GLY A 371 0.71 16.42 7.03
C GLY A 371 -0.01 16.53 8.37
N LYS A 372 -0.29 15.39 9.01
CA LYS A 372 -0.89 15.35 10.34
C LYS A 372 0.18 15.18 11.42
N VAL A 373 -0.07 15.71 12.61
CA VAL A 373 0.71 15.42 13.82
C VAL A 373 0.25 14.08 14.40
N ASP A 374 0.62 13.00 13.73
CA ASP A 374 0.16 11.63 14.00
C ASP A 374 1.24 10.69 14.54
N GLY A 375 2.46 11.20 14.72
CA GLY A 375 3.62 10.41 15.16
C GLY A 375 4.16 9.49 14.07
N ILE A 376 3.78 9.67 12.80
CA ILE A 376 4.29 8.90 11.66
C ILE A 376 5.37 9.70 10.93
N LEU A 377 6.51 9.05 10.66
CA LEU A 377 7.54 9.60 9.80
C LEU A 377 7.17 9.45 8.30
N GLY A 378 6.15 10.19 7.88
CA GLY A 378 5.68 10.28 6.49
C GLY A 378 6.58 11.15 5.60
N SER A 379 6.23 11.23 4.32
CA SER A 379 6.99 12.01 3.32
C SER A 379 7.07 13.50 3.66
N GLY A 380 5.96 14.11 4.07
CA GLY A 380 5.91 15.51 4.51
C GLY A 380 6.84 15.77 5.69
N THR A 381 6.77 14.95 6.74
CA THR A 381 7.67 15.02 7.90
C THR A 381 9.14 14.88 7.50
N ARG A 382 9.48 13.92 6.62
CA ARG A 382 10.87 13.71 6.16
C ARG A 382 11.42 14.91 5.39
N VAL A 383 10.63 15.51 4.51
CA VAL A 383 11.01 16.72 3.77
C VAL A 383 11.20 17.91 4.71
N ALA A 384 10.33 18.07 5.71
CA ALA A 384 10.46 19.11 6.72
C ALA A 384 11.73 18.94 7.57
N ILE A 385 12.02 17.71 8.01
CA ILE A 385 13.26 17.35 8.72
C ILE A 385 14.48 17.70 7.87
N GLN A 386 14.49 17.32 6.60
CA GLN A 386 15.60 17.57 5.70
C GLN A 386 15.91 19.07 5.55
N LYS A 387 14.87 19.90 5.40
CA LYS A 387 15.01 21.37 5.34
C LYS A 387 15.60 21.94 6.63
N GLU A 388 15.13 21.48 7.80
CA GLU A 388 15.66 21.97 9.07
C GLU A 388 17.08 21.48 9.34
N GLN A 389 17.41 20.23 9.01
CA GLN A 389 18.78 19.70 9.07
C GLN A 389 19.72 20.59 8.24
N GLN A 390 19.34 20.91 7.00
CA GLN A 390 20.11 21.81 6.14
C GLN A 390 20.27 23.21 6.75
N ARG A 391 19.20 23.78 7.31
CA ARG A 391 19.23 25.12 7.93
C ARG A 391 20.22 25.20 9.10
N ILE A 392 20.37 24.12 9.87
CA ILE A 392 21.25 24.08 11.05
C ILE A 392 22.60 23.41 10.79
N GLY A 393 22.93 23.10 9.54
CA GLY A 393 24.22 22.53 9.16
C GLY A 393 24.40 21.04 9.51
N LEU A 394 23.31 20.30 9.74
CA LEU A 394 23.34 18.84 9.83
C LEU A 394 23.24 18.22 8.43
N PRO A 395 23.75 16.98 8.24
CA PRO A 395 23.45 16.20 7.02
C PRO A 395 21.95 16.07 6.82
N ALA A 396 21.46 16.52 5.66
CA ALA A 396 20.04 16.59 5.34
C ALA A 396 19.50 15.23 4.86
N ASP A 397 19.61 14.20 5.69
CA ASP A 397 19.24 12.82 5.38
C ASP A 397 17.76 12.46 5.66
N GLY A 398 16.98 13.42 6.18
CA GLY A 398 15.56 13.27 6.44
C GLY A 398 15.23 12.36 7.64
N TRP A 399 16.22 11.97 8.43
CA TRP A 399 16.02 11.14 9.63
C TRP A 399 15.96 12.01 10.91
N PRO A 400 14.93 11.84 11.75
CA PRO A 400 14.82 12.58 13.00
C PRO A 400 15.89 12.14 13.99
N THR A 401 16.51 13.11 14.67
CA THR A 401 17.51 12.86 15.72
C THR A 401 17.25 13.77 16.93
N ALA A 402 17.71 13.35 18.10
CA ALA A 402 17.60 14.16 19.32
C ALA A 402 18.25 15.55 19.14
N THR A 403 19.39 15.61 18.45
CA THR A 403 20.09 16.85 18.09
C THR A 403 19.20 17.79 17.28
N LEU A 404 18.50 17.30 16.26
CA LEU A 404 17.54 18.11 15.50
C LEU A 404 16.41 18.61 16.40
N LEU A 405 15.78 17.72 17.17
CA LEU A 405 14.65 18.08 18.02
C LEU A 405 15.02 19.14 19.07
N GLN A 406 16.23 19.11 19.60
CA GLN A 406 16.74 20.10 20.56
C GLN A 406 17.05 21.45 19.91
N ALA A 407 17.42 21.46 18.63
CA ALA A 407 17.74 22.68 17.88
C ALA A 407 16.49 23.43 17.34
N LEU A 408 15.33 22.76 17.31
CA LEU A 408 14.03 23.35 16.99
C LEU A 408 13.38 23.94 18.23
#